data_AF-A0A7W6ENY0-F1
#
_entry.id   AF-A0A7W6ENY0-F1
#
_cell.length_a   1.000
_cell.length_b   1.000
_cell.length_c   1.000
_cell.angle_alpha   90.00
_cell.angle_beta   90.00
_cell.angle_gamma   90.00
#
_symmetry.space_group_name_H-M   'P 1'
#
loop_
_entity.id
_entity.type
_entity.pdbx_description
1 polymer ?
#
loop_
_entity_poly.entity_id
_entity_poly.type
_entity_poly.pdbx_seq_one_letter_code
_entity_poly.pdbx_strand_id
1 'polypeptide(L)'
;MKRIWIFFGLMSFSWAVSAQQSPSPGLLYRYISITQGGSNPDANRVELRSDIDTSWTRWKERGYSFGFNPVLTPMYTTVNGILSTPYMIQVRGNTEERNKKRWGYHVFEGYAKDDKSRITMLVNKHIEEERPVAELYYYGTAYNHSEQAYNWFKIGSDVRQHSFLFGRDKAIFYGSLRLTNAFTLGNIGKEDLLNEKPQGDDENVYQSDAKYVNFKELKGSGDGTMFYDKDNKIVVIKIDGKWMKLNVEPLPAGVEYKF
;
A
#
# COMPACT_ATOMS: atom_id res chain seq x y z
N MET A 1 4.27 -52.81 81.34
CA MET A 1 2.91 -52.39 80.92
C MET A 1 2.95 -50.95 80.43
N LYS A 2 2.23 -50.66 79.33
CA LYS A 2 2.02 -49.34 78.66
C LYS A 2 3.17 -48.89 77.76
N ARG A 3 2.97 -48.28 76.59
CA ARG A 3 1.95 -48.26 75.52
C ARG A 3 2.64 -47.46 74.39
N ILE A 4 2.36 -47.84 73.16
CA ILE A 4 2.72 -47.22 71.86
C ILE A 4 2.40 -45.71 71.85
N TRP A 5 3.14 -44.89 71.09
CA TRP A 5 2.62 -43.98 70.03
C TRP A 5 3.74 -43.48 69.11
N ILE A 6 3.59 -43.79 67.81
CA ILE A 6 4.39 -43.34 66.67
C ILE A 6 3.82 -41.99 66.22
N PHE A 7 4.68 -41.00 65.97
CA PHE A 7 4.31 -39.78 65.24
C PHE A 7 5.25 -39.60 64.05
N PHE A 8 4.73 -39.88 62.85
CA PHE A 8 5.33 -39.50 61.58
C PHE A 8 4.85 -38.08 61.23
N GLY A 9 5.73 -37.09 61.31
CA GLY A 9 5.48 -35.76 60.78
C GLY A 9 5.83 -35.71 59.30
N LEU A 10 4.83 -35.84 58.43
CA LEU A 10 4.97 -35.49 57.01
C LEU A 10 5.00 -33.96 56.89
N MET A 11 6.18 -33.41 56.61
CA MET A 11 6.36 -32.01 56.27
C MET A 11 6.10 -31.84 54.76
N SER A 12 4.85 -31.54 54.41
CA SER A 12 4.43 -31.23 53.05
C SER A 12 4.93 -29.83 52.67
N PHE A 13 6.07 -29.73 51.98
CA PHE A 13 6.46 -28.49 51.29
C PHE A 13 5.59 -28.34 50.04
N SER A 14 4.44 -27.70 50.19
CA SER A 14 3.63 -27.21 49.07
C SER A 14 4.34 -26.03 48.44
N TRP A 15 5.02 -26.26 47.32
CA TRP A 15 5.40 -25.21 46.40
C TRP A 15 4.11 -24.60 45.87
N ALA A 16 3.84 -23.35 46.26
CA ALA A 16 2.75 -22.57 45.71
C ALA A 16 3.02 -22.40 44.21
N VAL A 17 2.29 -23.15 43.39
CA VAL A 17 2.11 -22.84 41.98
C VAL A 17 1.46 -21.47 41.95
N SER A 18 2.19 -20.44 41.51
CA SER A 18 1.60 -19.13 41.22
C SER A 18 0.50 -19.33 40.19
N ALA A 19 -0.74 -19.33 40.68
CA ALA A 19 -1.93 -19.36 39.86
C ALA A 19 -1.85 -18.18 38.88
N GLN A 20 -2.11 -18.46 37.60
CA GLN A 20 -2.39 -17.42 36.61
C GLN A 20 -3.41 -16.47 37.23
N GLN A 21 -3.02 -15.19 37.37
CA GLN A 21 -3.96 -14.14 37.71
C GLN A 21 -5.06 -14.17 36.64
N SER A 22 -6.23 -14.69 37.02
CA SER A 22 -7.41 -14.57 36.18
C SER A 22 -7.68 -13.07 36.04
N PRO A 23 -7.85 -12.54 34.81
CA PRO A 23 -8.16 -11.13 34.63
C PRO A 23 -9.38 -10.77 35.48
N SER A 24 -9.36 -9.60 36.12
CA SER A 24 -10.40 -9.18 37.07
C SER A 24 -11.79 -9.42 36.47
N PRO A 25 -12.75 -9.97 37.24
CA PRO A 25 -14.10 -10.24 36.74
C PRO A 25 -14.67 -9.00 36.04
N GLY A 26 -15.02 -9.10 34.76
CA GLY A 26 -15.55 -7.99 33.95
C GLY A 26 -14.62 -7.43 32.87
N LEU A 27 -13.30 -7.70 32.93
CA LEU A 27 -12.34 -7.25 31.92
C LEU A 27 -12.65 -7.79 30.51
N LEU A 28 -13.11 -9.04 30.41
CA LEU A 28 -13.49 -9.66 29.14
C LEU A 28 -14.62 -8.89 28.45
N TYR A 29 -15.68 -8.56 29.20
CA TYR A 29 -16.87 -7.87 28.68
C TYR A 29 -16.60 -6.42 28.24
N ARG A 30 -15.49 -5.83 28.69
CA ARG A 30 -15.07 -4.49 28.26
C ARG A 30 -14.51 -4.47 26.84
N TYR A 31 -13.80 -5.52 26.43
CA TYR A 31 -13.09 -5.58 25.14
C TYR A 31 -13.71 -6.54 24.13
N ILE A 32 -14.56 -7.46 24.59
CA ILE A 32 -15.35 -8.35 23.76
C ILE A 32 -16.80 -8.25 24.22
N SER A 33 -17.68 -7.77 23.35
CA SER A 33 -19.12 -7.75 23.63
C SER A 33 -19.88 -8.57 22.59
N ILE A 34 -20.87 -9.32 23.07
CA ILE A 34 -21.87 -9.96 22.22
C ILE A 34 -23.11 -9.08 22.30
N THR A 35 -23.54 -8.54 21.16
CA THR A 35 -24.71 -7.64 21.06
C THR A 35 -25.73 -8.23 20.10
N GLN A 36 -27.01 -7.99 20.36
CA GLN A 36 -28.06 -8.45 19.47
C GLN A 36 -27.91 -7.79 18.09
N GLY A 37 -27.91 -8.60 17.03
CA GLY A 37 -27.60 -8.18 15.67
C GLY A 37 -28.70 -7.37 14.99
N GLY A 38 -29.91 -7.33 15.56
CA GLY A 38 -31.08 -6.64 15.02
C GLY A 38 -32.37 -7.07 15.72
N SER A 39 -33.49 -7.06 15.01
CA SER A 39 -34.80 -7.43 15.55
C SER A 39 -35.00 -8.92 15.83
N ASN A 40 -34.13 -9.78 15.28
CA ASN A 40 -34.14 -11.22 15.59
C ASN A 40 -33.50 -11.46 16.97
N PRO A 41 -34.22 -12.05 17.94
CA PRO A 41 -33.70 -12.32 19.30
C PRO A 41 -32.55 -13.33 19.35
N ASP A 42 -32.45 -14.21 18.35
CA ASP A 42 -31.41 -15.25 18.31
C ASP A 42 -30.15 -14.82 17.53
N ALA A 43 -30.23 -13.68 16.84
CA ALA A 43 -29.12 -13.15 16.07
C ALA A 43 -28.20 -12.30 16.96
N ASN A 44 -26.92 -12.68 17.01
CA ASN A 44 -25.90 -11.99 17.79
C ASN A 44 -24.74 -11.57 16.89
N ARG A 45 -24.07 -10.48 17.26
CA ARG A 45 -22.80 -10.03 16.68
C ARG A 45 -21.76 -9.82 17.77
N VAL A 46 -20.49 -10.03 17.45
CA VAL A 46 -19.37 -9.78 18.35
C VAL A 46 -18.71 -8.46 17.98
N GLU A 47 -18.43 -7.62 18.97
CA GLU A 47 -17.64 -6.40 18.83
C GLU A 47 -16.34 -6.53 19.64
N LEU A 48 -15.21 -6.25 19.00
CA LEU A 48 -13.89 -6.19 19.62
C LEU A 48 -13.48 -4.73 19.77
N ARG A 49 -12.96 -4.37 20.94
CA ARG A 49 -12.56 -2.99 21.27
C ARG A 49 -11.14 -2.93 21.81
N SER A 50 -10.52 -1.76 21.66
CA SER A 50 -9.24 -1.42 22.26
C SER A 50 -9.33 0.00 22.83
N ASP A 51 -8.58 0.26 23.90
CA ASP A 51 -8.52 1.59 24.52
C ASP A 51 -7.59 2.53 23.74
N ILE A 52 -7.75 3.83 23.95
CA ILE A 52 -6.77 4.85 23.55
C ILE A 52 -5.81 5.02 24.73
N ASP A 53 -4.52 4.79 24.51
CA ASP A 53 -3.47 4.99 25.51
C ASP A 53 -2.27 5.67 24.86
N THR A 54 -2.06 6.95 25.16
CA THR A 54 -0.94 7.74 24.64
C THR A 54 0.42 7.29 25.18
N SER A 55 0.42 6.53 26.28
CA SER A 55 1.63 5.99 26.91
C SER A 55 2.07 4.63 26.35
N TRP A 56 1.27 4.02 25.46
CA TRP A 56 1.59 2.73 24.84
C TRP A 56 2.94 2.80 24.12
N THR A 57 3.89 1.98 24.57
CA THR A 57 5.31 2.08 24.17
C THR A 57 5.53 1.91 22.67
N ARG A 58 4.66 1.16 21.99
CA ARG A 58 4.69 0.98 20.52
C ARG A 58 4.48 2.28 19.76
N TRP A 59 3.88 3.33 20.34
CA TRP A 59 3.83 4.64 19.67
C TRP A 59 5.21 5.25 19.41
N LYS A 60 6.26 4.81 20.12
CA LYS A 60 7.64 5.20 19.83
C LYS A 60 8.19 4.50 18.58
N GLU A 61 7.57 3.39 18.18
CA GLU A 61 7.93 2.65 16.98
C GLU A 61 7.21 3.24 15.78
N ARG A 62 8.00 3.54 14.75
CA ARG A 62 7.52 4.24 13.55
C ARG A 62 6.37 3.52 12.85
N GLY A 63 6.42 2.18 12.76
CA GLY A 63 5.38 1.39 12.11
C GLY A 63 3.99 1.58 12.72
N TYR A 64 3.92 1.88 14.02
CA TYR A 64 2.67 2.08 14.74
C TYR A 64 2.24 3.55 14.79
N SER A 65 3.16 4.51 14.91
CA SER A 65 2.79 5.93 15.06
C SER A 65 2.73 6.72 13.76
N PHE A 66 3.44 6.31 12.70
CA PHE A 66 3.47 7.09 11.46
C PHE A 66 2.04 7.20 10.91
N GLY A 67 1.53 8.42 10.78
CA GLY A 67 0.20 8.66 10.25
C GLY A 67 -1.00 8.32 11.13
N PHE A 68 -0.76 8.09 12.42
CA PHE A 68 -1.79 7.96 13.43
C PHE A 68 -1.69 9.09 14.46
N ASN A 69 -2.81 9.42 15.11
CA ASN A 69 -2.83 10.36 16.23
C ASN A 69 -3.05 9.57 17.52
N PRO A 70 -2.01 9.38 18.37
CA PRO A 70 -2.11 8.58 19.59
C PRO A 70 -3.19 9.05 20.59
N VAL A 71 -3.67 10.30 20.48
CA VAL A 71 -4.73 10.85 21.33
C VAL A 71 -6.12 10.39 20.88
N LEU A 72 -6.27 9.95 19.63
CA LEU A 72 -7.54 9.57 19.03
C LEU A 72 -7.61 8.11 18.59
N THR A 73 -6.46 7.50 18.29
CA THR A 73 -6.36 6.15 17.74
C THR A 73 -6.28 5.11 18.87
N PRO A 74 -7.19 4.11 18.91
CA PRO A 74 -7.05 2.98 19.83
C PRO A 74 -5.73 2.23 19.62
N MET A 75 -5.18 1.64 20.68
CA MET A 75 -4.05 0.71 20.56
C MET A 75 -4.39 -0.44 19.60
N TYR A 76 -3.40 -1.00 18.94
CA TYR A 76 -3.65 -2.03 17.93
C TYR A 76 -4.08 -3.34 18.61
N THR A 77 -5.18 -3.94 18.12
CA THR A 77 -5.56 -5.31 18.49
C THR A 77 -4.78 -6.28 17.63
N THR A 78 -4.13 -7.27 18.26
CA THR A 78 -3.34 -8.29 17.56
C THR A 78 -4.07 -9.62 17.53
N VAL A 79 -3.96 -10.32 16.40
CA VAL A 79 -4.36 -11.73 16.26
C VAL A 79 -3.07 -12.54 16.14
N ASN A 80 -2.69 -13.21 17.24
CA ASN A 80 -1.46 -14.01 17.29
C ASN A 80 -1.71 -15.42 16.73
N GLY A 81 -2.00 -15.49 15.43
CA GLY A 81 -2.32 -16.72 14.73
C GLY A 81 -2.74 -16.47 13.29
N ILE A 82 -3.18 -17.52 12.60
CA ILE A 82 -3.70 -17.42 11.24
C ILE A 82 -5.15 -16.90 11.31
N LEU A 83 -5.42 -15.77 10.66
CA LEU A 83 -6.79 -15.31 10.40
C LEU A 83 -7.21 -15.84 9.02
N SER A 84 -8.03 -16.90 9.02
CA SER A 84 -8.65 -17.44 7.81
C SER A 84 -10.17 -17.35 7.95
N THR A 85 -10.84 -16.75 6.96
CA THR A 85 -12.29 -16.57 6.96
C THR A 85 -12.84 -16.79 5.55
N PRO A 86 -13.97 -17.50 5.39
CA PRO A 86 -14.67 -17.60 4.11
C PRO A 86 -15.50 -16.34 3.82
N TYR A 87 -15.55 -15.38 4.75
CA TYR A 87 -16.36 -14.17 4.66
C TYR A 87 -15.54 -12.94 4.26
N MET A 88 -16.25 -11.92 3.75
CA MET A 88 -15.66 -10.65 3.36
C MET A 88 -15.05 -9.91 4.55
N ILE A 89 -13.82 -9.40 4.37
CA ILE A 89 -13.22 -8.39 5.25
C ILE A 89 -13.57 -7.01 4.68
N GLN A 90 -14.25 -6.16 5.46
CA GLN A 90 -14.62 -4.81 5.05
C GLN A 90 -13.81 -3.76 5.81
N VAL A 91 -13.12 -2.90 5.07
CA VAL A 91 -12.44 -1.72 5.64
C VAL A 91 -13.27 -0.48 5.34
N ARG A 92 -14.04 -0.05 6.34
CA ARG A 92 -14.88 1.16 6.31
C ARG A 92 -14.23 2.26 7.16
N GLY A 93 -14.57 3.51 6.88
CA GLY A 93 -13.90 4.67 7.44
C GLY A 93 -14.12 5.90 6.55
N ASN A 94 -14.81 6.91 7.06
CA ASN A 94 -14.86 8.26 6.48
C ASN A 94 -14.34 9.32 7.48
N THR A 95 -14.42 10.61 7.12
CA THR A 95 -13.90 11.72 7.95
C THR A 95 -14.62 11.87 9.29
N GLU A 96 -15.87 11.42 9.37
CA GLU A 96 -16.75 11.55 10.54
C GLU A 96 -16.71 10.33 11.46
N GLU A 97 -16.14 9.20 11.00
CA GLU A 97 -16.06 7.98 11.80
C GLU A 97 -14.91 8.03 12.81
N ARG A 98 -15.21 7.69 14.07
CA ARG A 98 -14.27 7.69 15.21
C ARG A 98 -12.95 6.95 14.93
N ASN A 99 -13.02 5.87 14.15
CA ASN A 99 -11.88 5.02 13.79
C ASN A 99 -11.54 5.13 12.29
N LYS A 100 -11.65 6.33 11.73
CA LYS A 100 -11.31 6.63 10.33
C LYS A 100 -10.09 5.86 9.84
N LYS A 101 -10.07 5.54 8.54
CA LYS A 101 -8.89 4.96 7.86
C LYS A 101 -7.64 5.77 8.19
N ARG A 102 -6.45 5.15 8.17
CA ARG A 102 -5.18 5.88 8.29
C ARG A 102 -5.12 6.96 7.20
N TRP A 103 -4.99 8.21 7.64
CA TRP A 103 -5.16 9.44 6.84
C TRP A 103 -6.45 9.58 6.02
N GLY A 104 -7.45 8.71 6.23
CA GLY A 104 -8.73 8.74 5.53
C GLY A 104 -8.81 7.89 4.27
N TYR A 105 -7.69 7.34 3.78
CA TYR A 105 -7.65 6.66 2.47
C TYR A 105 -6.94 5.29 2.46
N HIS A 106 -6.13 4.96 3.48
CA HIS A 106 -5.44 3.65 3.55
C HIS A 106 -6.42 2.52 3.87
N VAL A 107 -6.46 1.49 3.02
CA VAL A 107 -7.32 0.30 3.22
C VAL A 107 -6.54 -0.99 3.47
N PHE A 108 -5.29 -1.08 3.03
CA PHE A 108 -4.44 -2.23 3.26
C PHE A 108 -2.97 -1.83 3.31
N GLU A 109 -2.23 -2.40 4.27
CA GLU A 109 -0.79 -2.29 4.35
C GLU A 109 -0.18 -3.66 4.67
N GLY A 110 0.82 -4.07 3.89
CA GLY A 110 1.56 -5.31 4.11
C GLY A 110 3.06 -5.04 4.21
N TYR A 111 3.65 -5.30 5.37
CA TYR A 111 5.05 -4.97 5.66
C TYR A 111 5.97 -6.12 5.27
N ALA A 112 7.16 -5.79 4.76
CA ALA A 112 8.22 -6.75 4.50
C ALA A 112 8.76 -7.34 5.81
N LYS A 113 9.48 -8.47 5.72
CA LYS A 113 10.04 -9.18 6.88
C LYS A 113 10.88 -8.29 7.81
N ASP A 114 11.53 -7.26 7.26
CA ASP A 114 12.39 -6.35 8.00
C ASP A 114 11.66 -5.08 8.49
N ASP A 115 10.36 -4.96 8.22
CA ASP A 115 9.50 -3.81 8.54
C ASP A 115 9.93 -2.48 7.90
N LYS A 116 10.76 -2.53 6.83
CA LYS A 116 11.28 -1.31 6.18
C LYS A 116 10.58 -0.94 4.89
N SER A 117 9.96 -1.91 4.22
CA SER A 117 9.23 -1.73 2.98
C SER A 117 7.79 -2.22 3.16
N ARG A 118 6.85 -1.67 2.39
CA ARG A 118 5.44 -2.06 2.52
C ARG A 118 4.67 -1.94 1.22
N ILE A 119 3.76 -2.87 1.01
CA ILE A 119 2.67 -2.70 0.07
C ILE A 119 1.66 -1.76 0.73
N THR A 120 1.19 -0.76 0.00
CA THR A 120 0.18 0.19 0.47
C THR A 120 -0.92 0.30 -0.57
N MET A 121 -2.17 0.09 -0.15
CA MET A 121 -3.37 0.30 -0.96
C MET A 121 -4.18 1.47 -0.42
N LEU A 122 -4.40 2.45 -1.28
CA LEU A 122 -5.18 3.65 -0.97
C LEU A 122 -6.43 3.70 -1.86
N VAL A 123 -7.51 4.30 -1.36
CA VAL A 123 -8.71 4.57 -2.17
C VAL A 123 -9.12 6.03 -2.00
N ASN A 124 -9.34 6.69 -3.13
CA ASN A 124 -9.81 8.07 -3.23
C ASN A 124 -8.87 9.08 -2.54
N LYS A 125 -7.55 8.84 -2.54
CA LYS A 125 -6.57 9.86 -2.13
C LYS A 125 -6.52 10.98 -3.17
N HIS A 126 -6.43 10.60 -4.45
CA HIS A 126 -6.40 11.53 -5.58
C HIS A 126 -7.60 11.37 -6.53
N ILE A 127 -7.78 12.41 -7.35
CA ILE A 127 -8.62 12.40 -8.55
C ILE A 127 -7.68 12.60 -9.74
N GLU A 128 -7.65 11.64 -10.66
CA GLU A 128 -6.88 11.70 -11.91
C GLU A 128 -7.83 11.45 -13.08
N GLU A 129 -7.66 12.19 -14.18
CA GLU A 129 -8.53 12.07 -15.36
C GLU A 129 -10.02 12.12 -14.98
N GLU A 130 -10.36 13.10 -14.12
CA GLU A 130 -11.72 13.37 -13.61
C GLU A 130 -12.32 12.26 -12.72
N ARG A 131 -11.55 11.24 -12.33
CA ARG A 131 -12.05 10.10 -11.56
C ARG A 131 -11.22 9.84 -10.30
N PRO A 132 -11.84 9.44 -9.18
CA PRO A 132 -11.11 9.06 -7.99
C PRO A 132 -10.30 7.78 -8.23
N VAL A 133 -9.08 7.73 -7.69
CA VAL A 133 -8.12 6.64 -7.93
C VAL A 133 -8.06 5.67 -6.76
N ALA A 134 -7.97 4.38 -7.07
CA ALA A 134 -7.48 3.36 -6.15
C ALA A 134 -6.02 3.09 -6.49
N GLU A 135 -5.13 3.34 -5.53
CA GLU A 135 -3.68 3.27 -5.71
C GLU A 135 -3.15 2.02 -5.02
N LEU A 136 -2.22 1.33 -5.67
CA LEU A 136 -1.48 0.21 -5.09
C LEU A 136 -0.01 0.32 -5.49
N TYR A 137 0.87 0.44 -4.51
CA TYR A 137 2.30 0.57 -4.75
C TYR A 137 3.12 -0.14 -3.69
N TYR A 138 4.37 -0.45 -4.03
CA TYR A 138 5.34 -1.03 -3.11
C TYR A 138 6.36 0.03 -2.68
N TYR A 139 6.23 0.47 -1.45
CA TYR A 139 7.06 1.50 -0.84
C TYR A 139 8.36 0.89 -0.29
N GLY A 140 9.47 1.54 -0.58
CA GLY A 140 10.81 1.19 -0.10
C GLY A 140 11.11 1.80 1.28
N THR A 141 12.40 1.98 1.56
CA THR A 141 12.88 2.40 2.89
C THR A 141 12.89 3.91 3.08
N ALA A 142 12.90 4.68 1.99
CA ALA A 142 12.80 6.13 2.04
C ALA A 142 11.31 6.52 2.13
N TYR A 143 11.00 7.49 2.99
CA TYR A 143 9.62 7.95 3.21
C TYR A 143 9.43 9.38 2.72
N ASN A 144 9.51 9.52 1.41
CA ASN A 144 9.19 10.72 0.65
C ASN A 144 8.53 10.32 -0.68
N HIS A 145 8.20 11.29 -1.52
CA HIS A 145 7.58 10.98 -2.80
C HIS A 145 8.59 10.76 -3.94
N SER A 146 9.90 10.64 -3.66
CA SER A 146 10.94 10.46 -4.70
C SER A 146 10.92 9.09 -5.37
N GLU A 147 11.46 8.95 -6.58
CA GLU A 147 11.50 7.67 -7.32
C GLU A 147 12.15 6.54 -6.48
N GLN A 148 13.21 6.88 -5.73
CA GLN A 148 13.95 5.95 -4.88
C GLN A 148 13.16 5.46 -3.65
N ALA A 149 12.06 6.12 -3.31
CA ALA A 149 11.16 5.68 -2.25
C ALA A 149 10.25 4.53 -2.68
N TYR A 150 10.23 4.14 -3.96
CA TYR A 150 9.37 3.08 -4.46
C TYR A 150 10.19 1.91 -4.98
N ASN A 151 9.77 0.71 -4.60
CA ASN A 151 10.31 -0.56 -5.07
C ASN A 151 9.47 -1.09 -6.24
N TRP A 152 9.93 -2.18 -6.86
CA TRP A 152 9.16 -2.90 -7.88
C TRP A 152 7.97 -3.66 -7.29
N PHE A 153 6.76 -3.32 -7.71
CA PHE A 153 5.56 -4.12 -7.52
C PHE A 153 5.40 -5.06 -8.72
N LYS A 154 5.44 -6.37 -8.48
CA LYS A 154 5.34 -7.37 -9.55
C LYS A 154 3.93 -7.96 -9.64
N ILE A 155 3.37 -8.04 -10.84
CA ILE A 155 2.07 -8.67 -11.11
C ILE A 155 2.29 -9.88 -12.02
N GLY A 156 1.88 -11.07 -11.56
CA GLY A 156 1.73 -12.27 -12.39
C GLY A 156 2.41 -13.54 -11.86
N SER A 157 3.69 -13.48 -11.47
CA SER A 157 4.47 -14.67 -11.07
C SER A 157 5.57 -14.30 -10.06
N ASP A 158 6.04 -15.26 -9.28
CA ASP A 158 7.23 -15.16 -8.43
C ASP A 158 8.56 -15.49 -9.15
N VAL A 159 8.51 -15.99 -10.40
CA VAL A 159 9.70 -16.35 -11.19
C VAL A 159 10.40 -15.12 -11.76
N ARG A 160 11.70 -14.95 -11.48
CA ARG A 160 12.51 -13.80 -11.97
C ARG A 160 12.44 -13.65 -13.49
N GLN A 161 12.38 -12.42 -13.98
CA GLN A 161 12.30 -12.10 -15.42
C GLN A 161 11.08 -12.69 -16.16
N HIS A 162 10.01 -12.99 -15.42
CA HIS A 162 8.69 -13.28 -15.98
C HIS A 162 7.68 -12.25 -15.46
N SER A 163 6.58 -12.07 -16.20
CA SER A 163 5.49 -11.13 -15.88
C SER A 163 5.90 -9.65 -15.94
N PHE A 164 5.32 -8.79 -15.11
CA PHE A 164 5.35 -7.33 -15.27
C PHE A 164 5.74 -6.64 -13.96
N LEU A 165 6.73 -5.75 -14.01
CA LEU A 165 7.15 -4.91 -12.90
C LEU A 165 6.59 -3.50 -13.06
N PHE A 166 6.09 -2.93 -11.97
CA PHE A 166 5.61 -1.56 -11.88
C PHE A 166 6.33 -0.84 -10.74
N GLY A 167 6.95 0.30 -11.04
CA GLY A 167 7.55 1.22 -10.07
C GLY A 167 6.81 2.55 -10.08
N ARG A 168 7.41 3.61 -9.54
CA ARG A 168 6.80 4.96 -9.52
C ARG A 168 6.59 5.50 -10.95
N ASP A 169 7.66 5.58 -11.72
CA ASP A 169 7.67 6.22 -13.05
C ASP A 169 7.98 5.22 -14.19
N LYS A 170 8.08 3.93 -13.87
CA LYS A 170 8.58 2.91 -14.80
C LYS A 170 7.75 1.64 -14.73
N ALA A 171 7.62 0.98 -15.87
CA ALA A 171 7.09 -0.37 -15.95
C ALA A 171 7.95 -1.21 -16.90
N ILE A 172 8.25 -2.46 -16.50
CA ILE A 172 9.05 -3.41 -17.28
C ILE A 172 8.20 -4.63 -17.58
N PHE A 173 8.07 -4.94 -18.86
CA PHE A 173 7.26 -6.05 -19.35
C PHE A 173 8.17 -7.16 -19.87
N TYR A 174 8.29 -8.25 -19.10
CA TYR A 174 9.05 -9.43 -19.54
C TYR A 174 8.22 -10.39 -20.41
N GLY A 175 6.88 -10.31 -20.31
CA GLY A 175 5.95 -11.12 -21.09
C GLY A 175 5.50 -10.46 -22.39
N SER A 176 4.82 -11.22 -23.24
CA SER A 176 4.16 -10.70 -24.44
C SER A 176 3.05 -9.72 -24.07
N LEU A 177 3.06 -8.53 -24.67
CA LEU A 177 2.00 -7.55 -24.55
C LEU A 177 1.15 -7.55 -25.82
N ARG A 178 -0.15 -7.83 -25.69
CA ARG A 178 -1.13 -7.66 -26.78
C ARG A 178 -2.06 -6.50 -26.44
N LEU A 179 -1.99 -5.43 -27.20
CA LEU A 179 -2.92 -4.30 -27.12
C LEU A 179 -4.04 -4.53 -28.14
N THR A 180 -5.29 -4.60 -27.67
CA THR A 180 -6.46 -4.82 -28.54
C THR A 180 -7.10 -3.51 -29.01
N ASN A 181 -6.56 -2.37 -28.60
CA ASN A 181 -7.03 -1.03 -28.96
C ASN A 181 -5.84 -0.15 -29.38
N ALA A 182 -6.11 1.09 -29.76
CA ALA A 182 -5.12 2.06 -30.16
C ALA A 182 -4.07 2.28 -29.06
N PHE A 183 -2.83 2.47 -29.50
CA PHE A 183 -1.70 2.86 -28.66
C PHE A 183 -1.30 4.27 -29.04
N THR A 184 -1.32 5.17 -28.07
CA THR A 184 -0.93 6.57 -28.25
C THR A 184 0.48 6.77 -27.69
N LEU A 185 1.39 7.25 -28.53
CA LEU A 185 2.72 7.65 -28.10
C LEU A 185 2.64 8.91 -27.21
N GLY A 186 3.60 9.06 -26.29
CA GLY A 186 3.75 10.29 -25.52
C GLY A 186 3.81 11.50 -26.46
N ASN A 187 2.87 12.43 -26.28
CA ASN A 187 2.72 13.63 -27.08
C ASN A 187 3.53 14.77 -26.44
N ILE A 188 4.83 14.82 -26.74
CA ILE A 188 5.83 15.58 -25.98
C ILE A 188 6.41 16.69 -26.85
N GLY A 189 6.38 17.93 -26.36
CA GLY A 189 7.07 19.10 -26.91
C GLY A 189 7.97 19.76 -25.89
N LYS A 190 8.57 20.91 -26.25
CA LYS A 190 9.50 21.63 -25.37
C LYS A 190 8.88 22.02 -24.02
N GLU A 191 7.59 22.37 -23.99
CA GLU A 191 6.92 22.78 -22.77
C GLU A 191 6.61 21.62 -21.81
N ASP A 192 6.70 20.37 -22.27
CA ASP A 192 6.51 19.16 -21.47
C ASP A 192 7.83 18.63 -20.88
N LEU A 193 8.92 19.36 -21.09
CA LEU A 193 10.26 19.00 -20.64
C LEU A 193 10.77 20.02 -19.63
N LEU A 194 11.30 19.51 -18.52
CA LEU A 194 12.05 20.29 -17.56
C LEU A 194 13.40 19.61 -17.34
N ASN A 195 14.49 20.33 -17.56
CA ASN A 195 15.84 19.77 -17.50
C ASN A 195 16.37 19.60 -16.06
N GLU A 196 15.84 20.38 -15.13
CA GLU A 196 16.22 20.38 -13.72
C GLU A 196 15.08 19.85 -12.84
N LYS A 197 15.42 19.10 -11.80
CA LYS A 197 14.41 18.59 -10.86
C LYS A 197 13.82 19.77 -10.09
N PRO A 198 12.48 19.92 -10.03
CA PRO A 198 11.86 20.95 -9.20
C PRO A 198 12.21 20.74 -7.71
N GLN A 199 12.33 21.83 -6.96
CA GLN A 199 12.55 21.76 -5.52
C GLN A 199 11.26 21.47 -4.78
N GLY A 200 11.35 20.70 -3.71
CA GLY A 200 10.22 20.38 -2.83
C GLY A 200 9.82 18.92 -2.87
N ASP A 201 8.64 18.64 -2.32
CA ASP A 201 8.05 17.30 -2.31
C ASP A 201 7.30 17.03 -3.61
N ASP A 202 7.61 15.91 -4.27
CA ASP A 202 7.17 15.60 -5.65
C ASP A 202 5.63 15.59 -5.79
N GLU A 203 4.88 15.25 -4.74
CA GLU A 203 3.41 15.32 -4.71
C GLU A 203 2.90 16.78 -4.84
N ASN A 204 3.54 17.73 -4.16
CA ASN A 204 3.12 19.13 -4.18
C ASN A 204 3.46 19.83 -5.51
N VAL A 205 4.46 19.34 -6.24
CA VAL A 205 4.94 19.90 -7.51
C VAL A 205 4.75 18.93 -8.69
N TYR A 206 3.79 18.00 -8.58
CA TYR A 206 3.63 16.85 -9.47
C TYR A 206 3.60 17.22 -10.96
N GLN A 207 3.00 18.35 -11.33
CA GLN A 207 2.93 18.81 -12.72
C GLN A 207 4.32 19.14 -13.29
N SER A 208 5.18 19.79 -12.50
CA SER A 208 6.55 20.10 -12.90
C SER A 208 7.46 18.88 -12.80
N ASP A 209 7.26 18.02 -11.79
CA ASP A 209 8.03 16.78 -11.65
C ASP A 209 7.75 15.84 -12.84
N ALA A 210 6.50 15.73 -13.30
CA ALA A 210 6.14 14.95 -14.49
C ALA A 210 6.91 15.41 -15.75
N LYS A 211 7.13 16.72 -15.92
CA LYS A 211 7.96 17.26 -17.03
C LYS A 211 9.43 16.88 -16.88
N TYR A 212 9.93 16.87 -15.65
CA TYR A 212 11.28 16.41 -15.35
C TYR A 212 11.43 14.90 -15.59
N VAL A 213 10.41 14.10 -15.28
CA VAL A 213 10.35 12.67 -15.59
C VAL A 213 10.45 12.47 -17.11
N ASN A 214 9.66 13.18 -17.92
CA ASN A 214 9.77 13.11 -19.39
C ASN A 214 11.19 13.37 -19.88
N PHE A 215 11.83 14.45 -19.38
CA PHE A 215 13.21 14.78 -19.75
C PHE A 215 14.20 13.68 -19.35
N LYS A 216 14.13 13.21 -18.10
CA LYS A 216 15.01 12.17 -17.55
C LYS A 216 14.89 10.87 -18.35
N GLU A 217 13.66 10.44 -18.63
CA GLU A 217 13.41 9.18 -19.36
C GLU A 217 13.80 9.29 -20.83
N LEU A 218 13.52 10.41 -21.52
CA LEU A 218 14.01 10.61 -22.89
C LEU A 218 15.54 10.68 -22.95
N LYS A 219 16.19 11.40 -22.03
CA LYS A 219 17.65 11.50 -21.97
C LYS A 219 18.31 10.14 -21.69
N GLY A 220 17.74 9.38 -20.75
CA GLY A 220 18.24 8.06 -20.32
C GLY A 220 17.79 6.89 -21.20
N SER A 221 16.90 7.13 -22.16
CA SER A 221 16.32 6.09 -23.01
C SER A 221 17.35 5.32 -23.84
N GLY A 222 17.06 4.05 -24.14
CA GLY A 222 17.81 3.25 -25.09
C GLY A 222 17.22 3.30 -26.51
N ASP A 223 17.90 2.63 -27.44
CA ASP A 223 17.42 2.46 -28.81
C ASP A 223 16.05 1.76 -28.85
N GLY A 224 15.24 2.12 -29.85
CA GLY A 224 13.85 1.68 -29.99
C GLY A 224 12.84 2.52 -29.20
N THR A 225 13.28 3.49 -28.40
CA THR A 225 12.38 4.44 -27.73
C THR A 225 11.72 5.34 -28.75
N MET A 226 10.39 5.50 -28.65
CA MET A 226 9.59 6.33 -29.56
C MET A 226 8.70 7.30 -28.81
N PHE A 227 8.48 8.48 -29.38
CA PHE A 227 7.44 9.41 -28.93
C PHE A 227 6.94 10.25 -30.12
N TYR A 228 5.82 10.96 -29.92
CA TYR A 228 5.33 11.92 -30.90
C TYR A 228 5.81 13.32 -30.50
N ASP A 229 6.68 13.89 -31.33
CA ASP A 229 7.15 15.27 -31.20
C ASP A 229 6.06 16.21 -31.74
N LYS A 230 5.38 16.88 -30.81
CA LYS A 230 4.23 17.72 -31.14
C LYS A 230 4.59 19.09 -31.72
N ASP A 231 5.80 19.58 -31.42
CA ASP A 231 6.31 20.84 -31.94
C ASP A 231 6.57 20.71 -33.45
N ASN A 232 7.10 19.56 -33.86
CA ASN A 232 7.44 19.27 -35.25
C ASN A 232 6.41 18.39 -35.98
N LYS A 233 5.41 17.87 -35.27
CA LYS A 233 4.35 16.97 -35.77
C LYS A 233 4.90 15.71 -36.44
N ILE A 234 5.85 15.05 -35.77
CA ILE A 234 6.50 13.83 -36.28
C ILE A 234 6.58 12.75 -35.19
N VAL A 235 6.61 11.49 -35.61
CA VAL A 235 7.04 10.40 -34.74
C VAL A 235 8.56 10.31 -34.82
N VAL A 236 9.22 10.24 -33.66
CA VAL A 236 10.67 10.05 -33.57
C VAL A 236 10.99 8.74 -32.88
N ILE A 237 12.09 8.13 -33.29
CA ILE A 237 12.63 6.88 -32.76
C ILE A 237 14.14 7.04 -32.48
N LYS A 238 14.64 6.45 -31.40
CA LYS A 238 16.06 6.40 -31.09
C LYS A 238 16.73 5.21 -31.76
N ILE A 239 17.77 5.43 -32.56
CA ILE A 239 18.53 4.41 -33.28
C ILE A 239 20.03 4.76 -33.16
N ASP A 240 20.84 3.81 -32.70
CA ASP A 240 22.28 3.98 -32.46
C ASP A 240 22.59 5.25 -31.65
N GLY A 241 21.79 5.50 -30.61
CA GLY A 241 21.91 6.67 -29.74
C GLY A 241 21.44 8.01 -30.33
N LYS A 242 20.95 8.04 -31.57
CA LYS A 242 20.48 9.27 -32.25
C LYS A 242 18.96 9.27 -32.42
N TRP A 243 18.35 10.43 -32.23
CA TRP A 243 16.94 10.62 -32.54
C TRP A 243 16.76 10.78 -34.05
N MET A 244 15.89 9.96 -34.63
CA MET A 244 15.58 9.95 -36.05
C MET A 244 14.07 10.05 -36.25
N LYS A 245 13.65 10.68 -37.35
CA LYS A 245 12.24 10.70 -37.76
C LYS A 245 11.83 9.31 -38.25
N LEU A 246 10.70 8.80 -37.78
CA LEU A 246 10.04 7.65 -38.37
C LEU A 246 9.32 8.08 -39.65
N ASN A 247 9.65 7.44 -40.78
CA ASN A 247 8.99 7.70 -42.05
C ASN A 247 7.56 7.13 -42.03
N VAL A 248 6.60 7.97 -42.37
CA VAL A 248 5.19 7.61 -42.52
C VAL A 248 4.72 8.07 -43.89
N GLU A 249 3.78 7.34 -44.46
CA GLU A 249 3.13 7.68 -45.72
C GLU A 249 1.70 8.16 -45.46
N PRO A 250 1.15 9.05 -46.31
CA PRO A 250 -0.27 9.36 -46.28
C PRO A 250 -1.10 8.08 -46.43
N LEU A 251 -2.33 8.13 -45.93
CA LEU A 251 -3.28 7.05 -46.19
C LEU A 251 -3.48 6.87 -47.71
N PRO A 252 -3.74 5.63 -48.18
CA PRO A 252 -4.04 5.39 -49.58
C PRO A 252 -5.23 6.23 -50.06
N ALA A 253 -5.25 6.58 -51.35
CA ALA A 253 -6.36 7.33 -51.93
C ALA A 253 -7.71 6.64 -51.67
N GLY A 254 -8.69 7.40 -51.18
CA GLY A 254 -10.02 6.89 -50.83
C GLY A 254 -10.14 6.24 -49.44
N VAL A 255 -9.05 6.15 -48.68
CA VAL A 255 -9.08 5.69 -47.27
C VAL A 255 -9.14 6.91 -46.35
N GLU A 256 -10.26 7.05 -45.63
CA GLU A 256 -10.49 8.11 -44.65
C GLU A 256 -11.21 7.52 -43.43
N TYR A 257 -10.79 7.94 -42.23
CA TYR A 257 -11.42 7.53 -40.98
C TYR A 257 -12.41 8.62 -40.54
N LYS A 258 -13.70 8.27 -40.43
CA LYS A 258 -14.82 9.21 -40.17
C LYS A 258 -15.15 9.45 -38.69
N PHE A 259 -14.33 8.91 -37.79
CA PHE A 259 -14.55 9.01 -36.35
C PHE A 259 -13.87 10.24 -35.77
#